data_AF-A0A6V8MGM2-F1
#
_entry.id   AF-A0A6V8MGM2-F1
#
_cell.length_a   1.000
_cell.length_b   1.000
_cell.length_c   1.000
_cell.angle_alpha   90.00
_cell.angle_beta   90.00
_cell.angle_gamma   90.00
#
_symmetry.space_group_name_H-M   'P 1'
#
loop_
_entity.id
_entity.type
_entity.pdbx_description
1 polymer ?
#
loop_
_entity_poly.entity_id
_entity_poly.type
_entity_poly.pdbx_seq_one_letter_code
_entity_poly.pdbx_strand_id
1 'polypeptide(L)' 'MKTCSICKAEFDENAPRSLYGEAGEWLAGELWKDAGELCESCLENRARLSMMYNHEFNT' A
#
# COMPACT_ATOMS: atom_id res chain seq x y z
N MET A 1 -15.03 5.13 5.16
CA MET A 1 -14.47 6.25 4.38
C MET A 1 -13.35 6.88 5.18
N LYS A 2 -12.14 6.91 4.61
CA LYS A 2 -10.91 7.42 5.24
C LYS A 2 -10.15 8.34 4.29
N THR A 3 -9.18 9.08 4.81
CA THR A 3 -8.29 9.94 4.03
C THR A 3 -6.91 9.33 3.96
N CYS A 4 -6.39 9.13 2.74
CA CYS A 4 -5.07 8.54 2.52
C CYS A 4 -3.98 9.43 3.14
N SER A 5 -3.07 8.86 3.93
CA SER A 5 -2.00 9.65 4.56
C SER A 5 -0.97 10.20 3.56
N ILE A 6 -0.80 9.57 2.39
CA ILE A 6 0.12 10.00 1.32
C ILE A 6 -0.53 11.01 0.36
N CYS A 7 -1.55 10.60 -0.39
CA CYS A 7 -2.10 11.45 -1.46
C CYS A 7 -3.27 12.34 -1.00
N LYS A 8 -3.72 12.19 0.25
CA LYS A 8 -4.85 12.91 0.85
C LYS A 8 -6.20 12.71 0.16
N ALA A 9 -6.32 11.75 -0.76
CA ALA A 9 -7.58 11.38 -1.36
C ALA A 9 -8.47 10.62 -0.36
N GLU A 10 -9.79 10.78 -0.50
CA GLU A 10 -10.76 9.94 0.19
C GLU A 10 -10.81 8.54 -0.44
N PHE A 11 -10.93 7.50 0.40
CA PHE A 11 -11.05 6.13 -0.05
C PHE A 11 -11.96 5.30 0.85
N ASP A 12 -12.53 4.25 0.28
CA ASP A 12 -13.23 3.22 1.02
C ASP A 12 -12.25 2.12 1.41
N GLU A 13 -12.11 1.87 2.72
CA GLU A 13 -11.23 0.84 3.27
C GLU A 13 -11.77 -0.59 3.02
N ASN A 14 -13.06 -0.72 2.70
CA ASN A 14 -13.70 -2.00 2.42
C ASN A 14 -13.77 -2.32 0.92
N ALA A 15 -13.24 -1.44 0.06
CA ALA A 15 -13.15 -1.71 -1.36
C ALA A 15 -12.26 -2.94 -1.61
N PRO A 16 -12.60 -3.80 -2.58
CA PRO A 16 -11.76 -4.94 -2.91
C PRO A 16 -10.39 -4.45 -3.40
N ARG A 17 -9.34 -5.11 -2.91
CA ARG A 17 -7.97 -4.82 -3.28
C ARG A 17 -7.54 -5.66 -4.49
N SER A 18 -6.63 -5.11 -5.29
CA SER A 18 -5.89 -5.87 -6.28
C SER A 18 -4.76 -6.66 -5.61
N LEU A 19 -4.14 -7.58 -6.35
CA LEU A 19 -2.93 -8.30 -5.91
C LEU A 19 -1.81 -7.32 -5.45
N TYR A 20 -1.67 -6.18 -6.14
CA TYR A 20 -0.68 -5.17 -5.76
C TYR A 20 -1.14 -4.36 -4.55
N GLY A 21 -2.44 -4.13 -4.39
CA GLY A 21 -3.01 -3.50 -3.18
C GLY A 21 -2.78 -4.35 -1.94
N GLU A 22 -3.01 -5.66 -2.02
CA GLU A 22 -2.74 -6.62 -0.93
C GLU A 22 -1.26 -6.67 -0.57
N ALA A 23 -0.36 -6.76 -1.57
CA ALA A 23 1.07 -6.72 -1.34
C ALA A 23 1.52 -5.40 -0.70
N GLY A 24 0.95 -4.28 -1.16
CA GLY A 24 1.20 -2.95 -0.60
C GLY A 24 0.77 -2.83 0.85
N GLU A 25 -0.35 -3.45 1.23
CA GLU A 25 -0.83 -3.47 2.60
C GLU A 25 0.06 -4.31 3.51
N TRP A 26 0.49 -5.49 3.05
CA TRP A 26 1.43 -6.31 3.80
C TRP A 26 2.72 -5.52 4.10
N LEU A 27 3.26 -4.86 3.08
CA LEU A 27 4.40 -3.96 3.20
C LEU A 27 4.14 -2.80 4.19
N ALA A 28 2.93 -2.23 4.19
CA ALA A 28 2.53 -1.19 5.13
C ALA A 28 2.58 -1.67 6.58
N GLY A 29 2.20 -2.93 6.85
CA GLY A 29 2.30 -3.53 8.17
C GLY A 29 3.74 -3.81 8.59
N GLU A 30 4.52 -4.42 7.72
CA GLU A 30 5.85 -4.96 8.06
C GLU A 30 6.95 -3.90 8.07
N LEU A 31 6.95 -2.95 7.13
CA LEU A 31 8.05 -1.99 6.99
C LEU A 31 7.70 -0.60 7.53
N TRP A 32 6.52 -0.07 7.15
CA TRP A 32 6.19 1.35 7.36
C TRP A 32 5.29 1.61 8.57
N LYS A 33 4.63 0.58 9.11
CA LYS A 33 3.69 0.65 10.24
C LYS A 33 2.52 1.62 10.02
N ASP A 34 2.06 1.73 8.78
CA ASP A 34 0.95 2.59 8.33
C ASP A 34 -0.17 1.78 7.64
N ALA A 35 -0.33 0.52 8.03
CA ALA A 35 -1.39 -0.35 7.51
C ALA A 35 -2.78 0.25 7.72
N GLY A 36 -3.61 0.22 6.67
CA GLY A 36 -4.96 0.78 6.69
C GLY A 36 -5.04 2.32 6.63
N GLU A 37 -3.91 3.03 6.46
CA GLU A 37 -3.89 4.48 6.29
C GLU A 37 -3.84 4.94 4.82
N LEU A 38 -3.62 4.01 3.88
CA LEU A 38 -3.42 4.31 2.47
C LEU A 38 -4.57 3.83 1.59
N CYS A 39 -4.83 4.60 0.54
CA CYS A 39 -5.75 4.17 -0.52
C CYS A 39 -5.10 3.11 -1.42
N GLU A 40 -5.96 2.40 -2.18
CA GLU A 40 -5.57 1.34 -3.11
C GLU A 40 -4.42 1.75 -4.04
N SER A 41 -4.52 2.91 -4.71
CA SER A 41 -3.48 3.36 -5.65
C SER A 41 -2.13 3.60 -4.99
N CYS A 42 -2.11 4.08 -3.74
CA CYS A 42 -0.88 4.27 -2.99
C CYS A 42 -0.27 2.93 -2.55
N LEU A 43 -1.11 1.95 -2.19
CA LEU A 43 -0.66 0.59 -1.89
C LEU A 43 -0.08 -0.10 -3.14
N GLU A 44 -0.75 0.01 -4.29
CA GLU A 44 -0.23 -0.56 -5.54
C GLU A 44 1.12 0.04 -5.94
N ASN A 45 1.23 1.37 -5.87
CA ASN A 45 2.48 2.07 -6.17
C ASN A 45 3.59 1.64 -5.23
N ARG A 46 3.29 1.50 -3.93
CA ARG A 46 4.24 0.99 -2.94
C ARG A 46 4.73 -0.40 -3.31
N ALA A 47 3.82 -1.34 -3.61
CA ALA A 47 4.20 -2.69 -4.01
C ALA A 47 5.10 -2.72 -5.25
N ARG A 48 4.72 -1.97 -6.31
CA ARG A 48 5.52 -1.89 -7.55
C ARG A 48 6.91 -1.30 -7.31
N LEU A 49 6.98 -0.20 -6.56
CA LEU A 49 8.26 0.43 -6.22
C LEU A 49 9.13 -0.49 -5.37
N SER A 50 8.54 -1.23 -4.42
CA SER A 50 9.29 -2.19 -3.61
C SER A 50 9.87 -3.33 -4.46
N MET A 51 9.15 -3.84 -5.44
CA MET A 51 9.69 -4.85 -6.37
C MET A 51 10.86 -4.31 -7.21
N MET A 52 10.84 -3.01 -7.56
CA MET A 52 11.87 -2.39 -8.39
C MET A 52 13.12 -1.97 -7.60
N TYR A 53 12.94 -1.49 -6.36
CA TYR A 53 14.00 -0.78 -5.63
C TYR A 53 14.34 -1.40 -4.27
N ASN A 54 13.51 -2.29 -3.74
CA ASN A 54 13.68 -2.88 -2.40
C ASN A 54 14.21 -4.31 -2.50
N HIS A 55 15.35 -4.48 -3.17
CA HIS A 55 15.93 -5.79 -3.49
C HIS A 55 16.21 -6.68 -2.26
N GLU A 56 16.43 -6.08 -1.08
CA GLU A 56 16.58 -6.79 0.19
C GLU A 56 15.32 -7.57 0.62
N PHE A 57 14.15 -7.23 0.05
CA PHE A 57 12.88 -7.95 0.26
C PHE A 57 12.40 -8.69 -1.01
N ASN A 58 13.24 -8.76 -2.06
CA ASN A 58 12.92 -9.38 -3.35
C ASN A 58 13.91 -10.52 -3.70
N THR A 59 14.26 -11.34 -2.70
CA THR A 59 15.12 -12.54 -2.83
C THR A 59 14.38 -13.80 -2.43
#